data_AF-A0A960SSD3-F1
#
_entry.id   AF-A0A960SSD3-F1
#
_cell.length_a   1.000
_cell.length_b   1.000
_cell.length_c   1.000
_cell.angle_alpha   90.00
_cell.angle_beta   90.00
_cell.angle_gamma   90.00
#
_symmetry.space_group_name_H-M   'P 1'
#
loop_
_entity.id
_entity.type
_entity.pdbx_description
1 polymer ?
#
loop_
_entity_poly.entity_id
_entity_poly.type
_entity_poly.pdbx_seq_one_letter_code
_entity_poly.pdbx_strand_id
1 'polypeptide(L)'
;MRSRVICLAGLLAIGASAAPIDQYNVVWNSPSQDEHGSLPLGNGDIGVNAWIEPDGSLRFYISKTDSWGDNGRLLKIGRVRVTLDPAPPVDSFRQELSLNEGTMNVRYGDGTALQLWVDANHPVVHVAISSPSPTIATAALDLWRTNRFELPSIECSDVMTDRSQPQNMHAPTLVEPDVVVTGLTDRVGWYHHNIKSVGPRMHAETQGMTGYPREDPLLHRTFGAILTAGHGNQLDDTHLQSASAKEHRFDIHVLTRHPATPAEWLAAVDELVASFAKTPFPQRREAHVQWWREFWERSWIRASSNAAATSPPSSFPENNHLLRIGVDQSGGNRFAGGMRNVQVPDTLAGSFTLEAEVKPVAGETGRIFDRIAPGGSD
;
A
#
# COMPACT_ATOMS: atom_id res chain seq x y z
N MET A 1 16.85 49.75 -54.35
CA MET A 1 15.74 48.86 -53.91
C MET A 1 16.34 47.51 -53.53
N ARG A 2 16.42 47.18 -52.23
CA ARG A 2 16.85 45.86 -51.76
C ARG A 2 15.62 45.13 -51.22
N SER A 3 15.16 44.12 -51.96
CA SER A 3 14.06 43.24 -51.53
C SER A 3 14.48 42.44 -50.30
N ARG A 4 13.72 42.55 -49.23
CA ARG A 4 13.82 41.65 -48.06
C ARG A 4 12.81 40.54 -48.23
N VAL A 5 13.29 39.33 -48.49
CA VAL A 5 12.52 38.09 -48.39
C VAL A 5 12.35 37.80 -46.90
N ILE A 6 11.10 37.74 -46.44
CA ILE A 6 10.75 37.32 -45.09
C ILE A 6 10.55 35.81 -45.13
N CYS A 7 11.52 35.05 -44.61
CA CYS A 7 11.33 33.62 -44.31
C CYS A 7 10.43 33.50 -43.08
N LEU A 8 9.21 32.99 -43.28
CA LEU A 8 8.32 32.57 -42.20
C LEU A 8 8.78 31.18 -41.75
N ALA A 9 9.59 31.12 -40.69
CA ALA A 9 9.92 29.85 -40.04
C ALA A 9 8.69 29.42 -39.21
N GLY A 10 7.91 28.48 -39.73
CA GLY A 10 6.88 27.81 -38.94
C GLY A 10 7.53 26.98 -37.85
N LEU A 11 7.34 27.36 -36.58
CA LEU A 11 7.57 26.46 -35.46
C LEU A 11 6.51 25.36 -35.52
N LEU A 12 6.88 24.20 -36.07
CA LEU A 12 6.23 22.94 -35.69
C LEU A 12 6.70 22.62 -34.28
N ALA A 13 5.86 22.93 -33.28
CA ALA A 13 5.98 22.33 -31.97
C ALA A 13 5.69 20.83 -32.13
N ILE A 14 6.75 20.03 -32.26
CA ILE A 14 6.66 18.58 -32.08
C ILE A 14 6.41 18.39 -30.59
N GLY A 15 5.13 18.40 -30.19
CA GLY A 15 4.73 17.93 -28.88
C GLY A 15 5.07 16.45 -28.82
N ALA A 16 6.15 16.09 -28.14
CA ALA A 16 6.39 14.71 -27.77
C ALA A 16 5.20 14.28 -26.90
N SER A 17 4.27 13.52 -27.48
CA SER A 17 3.21 12.89 -26.71
C SER A 17 3.89 11.93 -25.76
N ALA A 18 3.91 12.31 -24.49
CA ALA A 18 4.35 11.45 -23.41
C ALA A 18 3.61 10.11 -23.55
N ALA A 19 4.34 8.99 -23.45
CA ALA A 19 3.75 7.67 -23.66
C ALA A 19 2.59 7.44 -22.66
N PRO A 20 1.41 6.93 -23.05
CA PRO A 20 0.22 6.96 -22.19
C PRO A 20 0.46 6.31 -20.82
N ILE A 21 -0.05 6.92 -19.74
CA ILE A 21 0.17 6.40 -18.36
C ILE A 21 -0.30 4.94 -18.21
N ASP A 22 -1.30 4.53 -18.99
CA ASP A 22 -1.86 3.18 -18.96
C ASP A 22 -0.85 2.07 -19.30
N GLN A 23 0.24 2.38 -20.00
CA GLN A 23 1.28 1.39 -20.28
C GLN A 23 2.06 0.96 -19.02
N TYR A 24 1.94 1.72 -17.94
CA TYR A 24 2.57 1.45 -16.64
C TYR A 24 1.60 0.84 -15.64
N ASN A 25 0.36 0.53 -16.05
CA ASN A 25 -0.58 -0.17 -15.20
C ASN A 25 0.01 -1.52 -14.78
N VAL A 26 -0.14 -1.85 -13.51
CA VAL A 26 0.41 -3.10 -12.98
C VAL A 26 -0.65 -4.19 -13.09
N VAL A 27 -0.31 -5.33 -13.69
CA VAL A 27 -1.27 -6.37 -14.07
C VAL A 27 -0.85 -7.74 -13.54
N TRP A 28 -1.82 -8.46 -12.97
CA TRP A 28 -1.74 -9.87 -12.60
C TRP A 28 -2.75 -10.65 -13.41
N ASN A 29 -2.33 -11.78 -13.98
CA ASN A 29 -3.19 -12.71 -14.72
C ASN A 29 -3.54 -13.96 -13.91
N SER A 30 -3.27 -13.94 -12.60
CA SER A 30 -3.68 -14.97 -11.66
C SER A 30 -4.03 -14.33 -10.31
N PRO A 31 -4.90 -14.96 -9.51
CA PRO A 31 -5.03 -14.62 -8.10
C PRO A 31 -3.69 -14.76 -7.37
N SER A 32 -3.57 -14.04 -6.26
CA SER A 32 -2.42 -14.12 -5.35
C SER A 32 -2.64 -15.25 -4.34
N GLN A 33 -1.58 -15.93 -3.92
CA GLN A 33 -1.68 -16.95 -2.85
C GLN A 33 -1.97 -16.31 -1.50
N ASP A 34 -1.43 -15.11 -1.28
CA ASP A 34 -1.47 -14.36 -0.03
C ASP A 34 -1.23 -12.85 -0.30
N GLU A 35 -1.02 -12.08 0.76
CA GLU A 35 -0.80 -10.64 0.69
C GLU A 35 0.46 -10.20 -0.08
N HIS A 36 1.40 -11.09 -0.39
CA HIS A 36 2.62 -10.73 -1.11
C HIS A 36 2.35 -10.32 -2.57
N GLY A 37 1.21 -10.73 -3.12
CA GLY A 37 0.73 -10.27 -4.43
C GLY A 37 -0.11 -9.00 -4.39
N SER A 38 -0.14 -8.29 -3.26
CA SER A 38 -1.02 -7.14 -3.08
C SER A 38 -0.64 -5.90 -3.89
N LEU A 39 -1.68 -5.22 -4.35
CA LEU A 39 -1.64 -3.92 -4.98
C LEU A 39 -1.76 -2.80 -3.95
N PRO A 40 -0.84 -1.83 -3.94
CA PRO A 40 -1.00 -0.63 -3.12
C PRO A 40 -1.91 0.39 -3.84
N LEU A 41 -2.91 0.91 -3.13
CA LEU A 41 -3.70 2.06 -3.55
C LEU A 41 -3.83 3.05 -2.39
N GLY A 42 -4.07 4.32 -2.68
CA GLY A 42 -4.28 5.31 -1.62
C GLY A 42 -4.53 6.70 -2.16
N ASN A 43 -5.03 7.59 -1.30
CA ASN A 43 -5.34 8.98 -1.63
C ASN A 43 -4.38 9.98 -0.95
N GLY A 44 -3.27 9.49 -0.39
CA GLY A 44 -2.33 10.30 0.39
C GLY A 44 -2.65 10.40 1.88
N ASP A 45 -3.85 9.96 2.30
CA ASP A 45 -4.24 9.85 3.70
C ASP A 45 -4.54 8.39 4.08
N ILE A 46 -5.43 7.74 3.34
CA ILE A 46 -5.76 6.32 3.46
C ILE A 46 -4.96 5.54 2.42
N GLY A 47 -4.40 4.41 2.84
CA GLY A 47 -3.77 3.44 1.97
C GLY A 47 -4.36 2.06 2.14
N VAL A 48 -4.47 1.30 1.07
CA VAL A 48 -4.87 -0.11 1.06
C VAL A 48 -3.83 -0.99 0.37
N ASN A 49 -3.65 -2.19 0.89
CA ASN A 49 -2.92 -3.27 0.22
C ASN A 49 -3.96 -4.33 -0.14
N ALA A 50 -4.24 -4.53 -1.43
CA ALA A 50 -5.39 -5.33 -1.90
C ALA A 50 -5.00 -6.46 -2.84
N TRP A 51 -5.64 -7.62 -2.72
CA TRP A 51 -5.40 -8.79 -3.57
C TRP A 51 -6.66 -9.65 -3.69
N ILE A 52 -6.71 -10.48 -4.73
CA ILE A 52 -7.69 -11.56 -4.88
C ILE A 52 -7.00 -12.89 -4.57
N GLU A 53 -7.63 -13.76 -3.78
CA GLU A 53 -7.14 -15.13 -3.52
C GLU A 53 -7.79 -16.17 -4.46
N PRO A 54 -7.29 -17.43 -4.50
CA PRO A 54 -7.81 -18.45 -5.40
C PRO A 54 -9.28 -18.81 -5.20
N ASP A 55 -9.85 -18.49 -4.03
CA ASP A 55 -11.29 -18.62 -3.73
C ASP A 55 -12.16 -17.52 -4.41
N GLY A 56 -11.53 -16.61 -5.16
CA GLY A 56 -12.18 -15.51 -5.87
C GLY A 56 -12.50 -14.29 -4.99
N SER A 57 -12.17 -14.33 -3.69
CA SER A 57 -12.51 -13.24 -2.77
C SER A 57 -11.45 -12.15 -2.73
N LEU A 58 -11.93 -10.91 -2.59
CA LEU A 58 -11.09 -9.74 -2.38
C LEU A 58 -10.69 -9.67 -0.92
N ARG A 59 -9.41 -9.39 -0.65
CA ARG A 59 -8.91 -9.02 0.68
C ARG A 59 -8.10 -7.75 0.59
N PHE A 60 -8.20 -6.91 1.61
CA PHE A 60 -7.33 -5.75 1.71
C PHE A 60 -7.07 -5.30 3.14
N TYR A 61 -5.84 -4.89 3.42
CA TYR A 61 -5.51 -4.15 4.64
C TYR A 61 -5.80 -2.68 4.46
N ILE A 62 -6.25 -2.00 5.53
CA ILE A 62 -6.48 -0.57 5.55
C ILE A 62 -5.41 0.08 6.45
N SER A 63 -4.85 1.19 6.00
CA SER A 63 -3.94 2.06 6.74
C SER A 63 -4.36 3.51 6.61
N LYS A 64 -3.97 4.33 7.58
CA LYS A 64 -4.13 5.79 7.54
C LYS A 64 -2.83 6.44 8.01
N THR A 65 -2.53 7.64 7.54
CA THR A 65 -1.28 8.34 7.89
C THR A 65 -1.19 8.75 9.38
N ASP A 66 -2.34 8.83 10.05
CA ASP A 66 -2.49 9.33 11.42
C ASP A 66 -3.02 8.30 12.42
N SER A 67 -3.04 7.00 12.08
CA SER A 67 -3.46 5.89 12.95
C SER A 67 -2.38 5.44 13.94
N TRP A 68 -1.79 6.42 14.65
CA TRP A 68 -0.72 6.22 15.61
C TRP A 68 -1.26 5.64 16.93
N GLY A 69 -0.86 4.41 17.26
CA GLY A 69 -1.21 3.76 18.52
C GLY A 69 -0.46 4.34 19.73
N ASP A 70 -0.90 3.94 20.92
CA ASP A 70 -0.39 4.40 22.22
C ASP A 70 1.12 4.16 22.45
N ASN A 71 1.70 3.18 21.74
CA ASN A 71 3.13 2.87 21.74
C ASN A 71 3.94 3.67 20.69
N GLY A 72 3.32 4.64 20.01
CA GLY A 72 3.97 5.42 18.96
C GLY A 72 4.21 4.64 17.66
N ARG A 73 3.42 3.60 17.40
CA ARG A 73 3.48 2.77 16.18
C ARG A 73 2.37 3.14 15.23
N LEU A 74 2.63 3.18 13.93
CA LEU A 74 1.58 3.37 12.93
C LEU A 74 0.83 2.05 12.72
N LEU A 75 -0.43 1.99 13.13
CA LEU A 75 -1.22 0.76 13.12
C LEU A 75 -2.09 0.68 11.85
N LYS A 76 -2.20 -0.51 11.25
CA LYS A 76 -3.26 -0.79 10.26
C LYS A 76 -4.62 -0.60 10.94
N ILE A 77 -5.61 -0.08 10.23
CA ILE A 77 -6.98 0.09 10.73
C ILE A 77 -7.70 -1.26 10.86
N GLY A 78 -7.45 -2.19 9.94
CA GLY A 78 -8.06 -3.52 9.92
C GLY A 78 -7.86 -4.20 8.56
N ARG A 79 -8.42 -5.40 8.41
CA ARG A 79 -8.50 -6.11 7.13
C ARG A 79 -9.96 -6.35 6.78
N VAL A 80 -10.33 -6.11 5.53
CA VAL A 80 -11.65 -6.42 5.00
C VAL A 80 -11.54 -7.53 3.97
N ARG A 81 -12.48 -8.45 4.00
CA ARG A 81 -12.64 -9.53 3.03
C ARG A 81 -14.02 -9.41 2.37
N VAL A 82 -14.09 -9.51 1.05
CA VAL A 82 -15.35 -9.48 0.30
C VAL A 82 -15.51 -10.75 -0.51
N THR A 83 -16.56 -11.51 -0.25
CA THR A 83 -16.91 -12.77 -0.93
C THR A 83 -18.20 -12.63 -1.72
N LEU A 84 -18.36 -13.42 -2.78
CA LEU A 84 -19.59 -13.56 -3.54
C LEU A 84 -20.15 -14.98 -3.40
N ASP A 85 -21.47 -15.11 -3.41
CA ASP A 85 -22.20 -16.38 -3.49
C ASP A 85 -23.19 -16.33 -4.67
N PRO A 86 -23.01 -17.17 -5.71
CA PRO A 86 -21.87 -18.06 -5.93
C PRO A 86 -20.54 -17.31 -6.14
N ALA A 87 -19.43 -17.94 -5.78
CA ALA A 87 -18.09 -17.39 -6.00
C ALA A 87 -17.74 -17.41 -7.51
N PRO A 88 -17.11 -16.34 -8.04
CA PRO A 88 -16.77 -16.26 -9.45
C PRO A 88 -15.53 -17.14 -9.77
N PRO A 89 -15.48 -17.80 -10.94
CA PRO A 89 -14.33 -18.61 -11.35
C PRO A 89 -13.11 -17.76 -11.74
N VAL A 90 -11.90 -18.28 -11.49
CA VAL A 90 -10.62 -17.57 -11.69
C VAL A 90 -9.80 -18.05 -12.90
N ASP A 91 -10.34 -18.94 -13.75
CA ASP A 91 -9.62 -19.55 -14.88
C ASP A 91 -9.26 -18.58 -16.02
N SER A 92 -9.85 -17.38 -16.04
CA SER A 92 -9.53 -16.28 -16.96
C SER A 92 -9.46 -14.96 -16.20
N PHE A 93 -8.81 -15.02 -15.05
CA PHE A 93 -8.67 -13.91 -14.13
C PHE A 93 -7.71 -12.83 -14.65
N ARG A 94 -8.08 -11.57 -14.45
CA ARG A 94 -7.18 -10.43 -14.63
C ARG A 94 -7.43 -9.38 -13.56
N GLN A 95 -6.38 -8.98 -12.86
CA GLN A 95 -6.35 -7.84 -11.93
C GLN A 95 -5.40 -6.78 -12.48
N GLU A 96 -5.81 -5.52 -12.44
CA GLU A 96 -5.05 -4.38 -12.93
C GLU A 96 -5.16 -3.20 -11.96
N LEU A 97 -4.05 -2.60 -11.57
CA LEU A 97 -4.05 -1.24 -11.04
C LEU A 97 -4.02 -0.26 -12.21
N SER A 98 -5.17 0.35 -12.51
CA SER A 98 -5.25 1.46 -13.45
C SER A 98 -4.73 2.71 -12.79
N LEU A 99 -3.56 3.18 -13.22
CA LEU A 99 -2.95 4.39 -12.69
C LEU A 99 -3.78 5.61 -13.06
N ASN A 100 -4.31 5.66 -14.28
CA ASN A 100 -5.10 6.77 -14.79
C ASN A 100 -6.42 6.98 -14.01
N GLU A 101 -6.97 5.90 -13.46
CA GLU A 101 -8.19 5.95 -12.63
C GLU A 101 -7.92 5.82 -11.14
N GLY A 102 -6.67 5.54 -10.72
CA GLY A 102 -6.34 5.20 -9.33
C GLY A 102 -7.15 4.03 -8.76
N THR A 103 -7.52 3.08 -9.62
CA THR A 103 -8.50 2.03 -9.32
C THR A 103 -7.93 0.65 -9.61
N MET A 104 -8.10 -0.29 -8.68
CA MET A 104 -7.89 -1.71 -8.93
C MET A 104 -9.12 -2.27 -9.64
N ASN A 105 -8.93 -2.73 -10.87
CA ASN A 105 -9.94 -3.35 -11.70
C ASN A 105 -9.69 -4.85 -11.80
N VAL A 106 -10.70 -5.65 -11.49
CA VAL A 106 -10.65 -7.11 -11.56
C VAL A 106 -11.71 -7.62 -12.52
N ARG A 107 -11.34 -8.58 -13.35
CA ARG A 107 -12.23 -9.35 -14.23
C ARG A 107 -12.05 -10.83 -13.94
N TYR A 108 -13.17 -11.51 -13.69
CA TYR A 108 -13.25 -12.96 -13.48
C TYR A 108 -13.67 -13.66 -14.78
N GLY A 109 -13.49 -14.98 -14.84
CA GLY A 109 -13.68 -15.74 -16.07
C GLY A 109 -15.14 -15.84 -16.54
N ASP A 110 -16.10 -15.62 -15.65
CA ASP A 110 -17.53 -15.59 -15.97
C ASP A 110 -18.02 -14.21 -16.45
N GLY A 111 -17.16 -13.19 -16.45
CA GLY A 111 -17.51 -11.80 -16.75
C GLY A 111 -17.88 -10.96 -15.52
N THR A 112 -17.84 -11.53 -14.32
CA THR A 112 -17.91 -10.76 -13.07
C THR A 112 -16.76 -9.76 -13.02
N ALA A 113 -17.05 -8.58 -12.49
CA ALA A 113 -16.15 -7.45 -12.43
C ALA A 113 -16.15 -6.84 -11.04
N LEU A 114 -14.96 -6.51 -10.54
CA LEU A 114 -14.80 -5.83 -9.26
C LEU A 114 -13.91 -4.61 -9.45
N GLN A 115 -14.25 -3.53 -8.75
CA GLN A 115 -13.46 -2.32 -8.67
C GLN A 115 -13.23 -1.95 -7.22
N LEU A 116 -11.98 -1.66 -6.86
CA LEU A 116 -11.57 -1.15 -5.55
C LEU A 116 -10.79 0.14 -5.74
N TRP A 117 -11.16 1.20 -5.03
CA TRP A 117 -10.38 2.45 -5.00
C TRP A 117 -10.49 3.14 -3.65
N VAL A 118 -9.50 3.99 -3.36
CA VAL A 118 -9.55 4.94 -2.25
C VAL A 118 -9.95 6.29 -2.82
N ASP A 119 -11.08 6.84 -2.40
CA ASP A 119 -11.62 8.07 -2.99
C ASP A 119 -10.61 9.23 -2.84
N ALA A 120 -10.39 9.97 -3.91
CA ALA A 120 -9.34 11.00 -3.95
C ALA A 120 -9.77 12.28 -3.22
N ASN A 121 -11.08 12.44 -3.00
CA ASN A 121 -11.70 13.65 -2.47
C ASN A 121 -12.32 13.42 -1.08
N HIS A 122 -12.42 12.16 -0.64
CA HIS A 122 -13.09 11.78 0.61
C HIS A 122 -12.35 10.64 1.33
N PRO A 123 -12.44 10.54 2.66
CA PRO A 123 -11.78 9.48 3.42
C PRO A 123 -12.58 8.16 3.39
N VAL A 124 -12.78 7.61 2.19
CA VAL A 124 -13.60 6.42 1.95
C VAL A 124 -12.89 5.45 1.01
N VAL A 125 -12.91 4.16 1.34
CA VAL A 125 -12.54 3.06 0.43
C VAL A 125 -13.81 2.49 -0.19
N HIS A 126 -13.81 2.30 -1.50
CA HIS A 126 -14.95 1.78 -2.25
C HIS A 126 -14.69 0.41 -2.80
N VAL A 127 -15.68 -0.47 -2.69
CA VAL A 127 -15.76 -1.72 -3.44
C VAL A 127 -17.04 -1.70 -4.26
N ALA A 128 -16.93 -1.82 -5.58
CA ALA A 128 -18.06 -1.97 -6.49
C ALA A 128 -17.93 -3.27 -7.28
N ILE A 129 -19.01 -4.03 -7.38
CA ILE A 129 -19.03 -5.34 -8.03
C ILE A 129 -20.20 -5.38 -9.00
N SER A 130 -19.96 -5.93 -10.20
CA SER A 130 -20.98 -6.22 -11.20
C SER A 130 -20.84 -7.67 -11.65
N SER A 131 -21.93 -8.45 -11.62
CA SER A 131 -21.96 -9.84 -12.07
C SER A 131 -23.02 -10.05 -13.18
N PRO A 132 -22.81 -10.99 -14.12
CA PRO A 132 -23.80 -11.28 -15.16
C PRO A 132 -25.13 -11.83 -14.62
N SER A 133 -25.05 -12.60 -13.53
CA SER A 133 -26.15 -13.23 -12.82
C SER A 133 -26.27 -12.68 -11.39
N PRO A 134 -27.45 -12.72 -10.77
CA PRO A 134 -27.61 -12.31 -9.37
C PRO A 134 -26.68 -13.12 -8.45
N THR A 135 -25.99 -12.42 -7.56
CA THR A 135 -25.14 -12.96 -6.51
C THR A 135 -25.48 -12.28 -5.18
N ILE A 136 -25.00 -12.84 -4.09
CA ILE A 136 -24.98 -12.17 -2.78
C ILE A 136 -23.53 -11.82 -2.46
N ALA A 137 -23.24 -10.59 -2.05
CA ALA A 137 -21.91 -10.19 -1.62
C ALA A 137 -21.86 -10.05 -0.10
N THR A 138 -20.78 -10.50 0.54
CA THR A 138 -20.58 -10.33 1.99
C THR A 138 -19.22 -9.69 2.23
N ALA A 139 -19.22 -8.53 2.89
CA ALA A 139 -18.02 -7.88 3.39
C ALA A 139 -17.83 -8.23 4.88
N ALA A 140 -16.66 -8.73 5.23
CA ALA A 140 -16.30 -9.18 6.56
C ALA A 140 -15.09 -8.40 7.10
N LEU A 141 -15.15 -8.01 8.38
CA LEU A 141 -14.03 -7.50 9.14
C LEU A 141 -13.21 -8.66 9.71
N ASP A 142 -11.97 -8.80 9.25
CA ASP A 142 -10.99 -9.74 9.80
C ASP A 142 -10.05 -8.98 10.77
N LEU A 143 -10.47 -8.81 12.02
CA LEU A 143 -9.71 -8.09 13.04
C LEU A 143 -8.77 -9.03 13.82
N TRP A 144 -7.52 -8.62 14.06
CA TRP A 144 -6.52 -9.45 14.76
C TRP A 144 -6.08 -8.90 16.12
N ARG A 145 -6.19 -7.60 16.38
CA ARG A 145 -5.92 -7.01 17.69
C ARG A 145 -7.16 -7.12 18.58
N THR A 146 -7.57 -8.34 18.91
CA THR A 146 -8.82 -8.61 19.66
C THR A 146 -8.63 -8.75 21.16
N ASN A 147 -7.40 -8.98 21.62
CA ASN A 147 -7.05 -9.11 23.03
C ASN A 147 -5.79 -8.30 23.31
N ARG A 148 -5.59 -7.92 24.57
CA ARG A 148 -4.34 -7.34 25.03
C ARG A 148 -3.23 -8.39 24.99
N PHE A 149 -2.09 -8.07 24.41
CA PHE A 149 -0.94 -8.97 24.36
C PHE A 149 0.38 -8.21 24.41
N GLU A 150 1.45 -8.90 24.76
CA GLU A 150 2.83 -8.41 24.67
C GLU A 150 3.39 -8.68 23.27
N LEU A 151 4.00 -7.67 22.64
CA LEU A 151 4.66 -7.87 21.36
C LEU A 151 5.77 -8.92 21.49
N PRO A 152 5.77 -9.98 20.66
CA PRO A 152 6.81 -11.02 20.72
C PRO A 152 8.22 -10.49 20.41
N SER A 153 8.31 -9.45 19.60
CA SER A 153 9.54 -8.72 19.29
C SER A 153 9.23 -7.23 19.10
N ILE A 154 10.23 -6.40 19.38
CA ILE A 154 10.21 -4.97 19.08
C ILE A 154 11.33 -4.64 18.11
N GLU A 155 11.07 -3.68 17.22
CA GLU A 155 11.95 -3.31 16.12
C GLU A 155 12.79 -2.07 16.47
N CYS A 156 13.80 -1.73 15.66
CA CYS A 156 14.74 -0.65 15.99
C CYS A 156 14.09 0.73 16.18
N SER A 157 12.89 0.93 15.65
CA SER A 157 12.13 2.19 15.73
C SER A 157 11.05 2.19 16.81
N ASP A 158 10.85 1.07 17.51
CA ASP A 158 9.88 1.00 18.61
C ASP A 158 10.41 1.76 19.83
N VAL A 159 9.53 2.50 20.50
CA VAL A 159 9.86 3.39 21.63
C VAL A 159 10.58 2.67 22.77
N MET A 160 10.28 1.39 22.97
CA MET A 160 10.83 0.61 24.08
C MET A 160 12.17 -0.07 23.76
N THR A 161 12.70 0.10 22.54
CA THR A 161 13.94 -0.55 22.12
C THR A 161 15.15 0.05 22.82
N ASP A 162 15.85 -0.78 23.60
CA ASP A 162 17.10 -0.43 24.28
C ASP A 162 18.06 -1.62 24.27
N ARG A 163 19.04 -1.57 23.35
CA ARG A 163 20.06 -2.62 23.17
C ARG A 163 21.03 -2.75 24.34
N SER A 164 20.98 -1.85 25.32
CA SER A 164 21.79 -1.94 26.54
C SER A 164 21.15 -2.80 27.63
N GLN A 165 19.85 -3.11 27.50
CA GLN A 165 19.08 -3.88 28.47
C GLN A 165 18.97 -5.36 28.08
N PRO A 166 18.68 -6.26 29.04
CA PRO A 166 18.25 -7.62 28.73
C PRO A 166 17.10 -7.61 27.71
N GLN A 167 17.12 -8.57 26.78
CA GLN A 167 16.10 -8.69 25.72
C GLN A 167 16.01 -7.46 24.76
N ASN A 168 17.00 -6.55 24.81
CA ASN A 168 17.06 -5.34 24.00
C ASN A 168 15.88 -4.37 24.19
N MET A 169 15.28 -4.30 25.39
CA MET A 169 14.13 -3.43 25.66
C MET A 169 14.11 -2.82 27.06
N HIS A 170 13.56 -1.60 27.19
CA HIS A 170 13.32 -0.94 28.47
C HIS A 170 12.25 -1.64 29.33
N ALA A 171 11.16 -2.07 28.70
CA ALA A 171 10.07 -2.85 29.30
C ALA A 171 9.20 -3.48 28.19
N PRO A 172 8.38 -4.49 28.52
CA PRO A 172 7.42 -5.09 27.60
C PRO A 172 6.53 -4.07 26.88
N THR A 173 6.41 -4.20 25.55
CA THR A 173 5.46 -3.41 24.76
C THR A 173 4.11 -4.12 24.72
N LEU A 174 3.14 -3.58 25.46
CA LEU A 174 1.77 -4.12 25.51
C LEU A 174 0.90 -3.45 24.44
N VAL A 175 0.30 -4.25 23.57
CA VAL A 175 -0.68 -3.81 22.56
C VAL A 175 -2.07 -3.90 23.14
N GLU A 176 -2.81 -2.80 23.13
CA GLU A 176 -4.21 -2.77 23.53
C GLU A 176 -5.13 -3.22 22.37
N PRO A 177 -6.26 -3.87 22.67
CA PRO A 177 -7.17 -4.37 21.64
C PRO A 177 -7.93 -3.24 20.94
N ASP A 178 -8.32 -3.51 19.70
CA ASP A 178 -9.34 -2.77 18.98
C ASP A 178 -10.74 -3.20 19.46
N VAL A 179 -11.74 -2.36 19.23
CA VAL A 179 -13.12 -2.57 19.64
C VAL A 179 -14.01 -2.70 18.41
N VAL A 180 -14.79 -3.77 18.33
CA VAL A 180 -15.91 -3.89 17.40
C VAL A 180 -17.13 -3.21 18.02
N VAL A 181 -17.77 -2.32 17.26
CA VAL A 181 -18.95 -1.59 17.69
C VAL A 181 -20.15 -2.52 17.54
N THR A 182 -20.81 -2.81 18.67
CA THR A 182 -21.96 -3.72 18.72
C THR A 182 -23.27 -2.96 18.63
N GLY A 183 -24.33 -3.65 18.20
CA GLY A 183 -25.69 -3.08 18.19
C GLY A 183 -25.91 -2.00 17.15
N LEU A 184 -25.01 -1.85 16.17
CA LEU A 184 -25.29 -1.11 14.95
C LEU A 184 -26.37 -1.85 14.15
N THR A 185 -27.14 -1.12 13.38
CA THR A 185 -28.01 -1.69 12.34
C THR A 185 -27.38 -1.35 10.99
N ASP A 186 -27.57 -2.19 9.97
CA ASP A 186 -27.20 -1.95 8.54
C ASP A 186 -25.71 -1.68 8.20
N ARG A 187 -24.81 -1.77 9.19
CA ARG A 187 -23.39 -1.47 9.03
C ARG A 187 -22.54 -2.21 10.05
N VAL A 188 -21.24 -2.26 9.81
CA VAL A 188 -20.23 -2.84 10.70
C VAL A 188 -19.24 -1.75 11.10
N GLY A 189 -18.84 -1.69 12.37
CA GLY A 189 -17.97 -0.64 12.88
C GLY A 189 -16.87 -1.16 13.79
N TRP A 190 -15.69 -0.57 13.72
CA TRP A 190 -14.60 -0.88 14.64
C TRP A 190 -13.65 0.31 14.81
N TYR A 191 -12.96 0.38 15.95
CA TYR A 191 -11.99 1.42 16.24
C TYR A 191 -10.91 0.96 17.21
N HIS A 192 -9.80 1.70 17.23
CA HIS A 192 -8.78 1.69 18.27
C HIS A 192 -8.86 3.00 19.04
N HIS A 193 -8.68 2.95 20.37
CA HIS A 193 -8.64 4.14 21.22
C HIS A 193 -7.42 4.09 22.14
N ASN A 194 -6.58 5.12 22.03
CA ASN A 194 -5.37 5.23 22.85
C ASN A 194 -5.75 5.58 24.30
N ILE A 195 -5.76 4.57 25.17
CA ILE A 195 -5.96 4.72 26.63
C ILE A 195 -4.68 5.08 27.39
N LYS A 196 -3.53 5.02 26.71
CA LYS A 196 -2.20 5.37 27.25
C LYS A 196 -1.36 6.08 26.19
N SER A 197 -0.20 6.58 26.60
CA SER A 197 0.80 7.20 25.73
C SER A 197 2.19 6.94 26.30
N VAL A 198 3.01 6.18 25.58
CA VAL A 198 4.31 5.71 26.08
C VAL A 198 5.44 6.67 25.69
N GLY A 199 5.61 6.92 24.39
CA GLY A 199 6.70 7.72 23.84
C GLY A 199 6.76 9.16 24.37
N PRO A 200 5.68 9.96 24.25
CA PRO A 200 5.68 11.36 24.64
C PRO A 200 6.17 11.63 26.07
N ARG A 201 5.71 10.84 27.05
CA ARG A 201 6.15 10.96 28.45
C ARG A 201 7.63 10.65 28.61
N MET A 202 8.10 9.53 28.05
CA MET A 202 9.51 9.13 28.11
C MET A 202 10.43 10.19 27.47
N HIS A 203 10.04 10.75 26.33
CA HIS A 203 10.82 11.80 25.67
C HIS A 203 10.87 13.09 26.51
N ALA A 204 9.76 13.47 27.15
CA ALA A 204 9.72 14.63 28.04
C ALA A 204 10.63 14.44 29.27
N GLU A 205 10.68 13.25 29.84
CA GLU A 205 11.61 12.89 30.93
C GLU A 205 13.07 13.01 30.48
N THR A 206 13.42 12.37 29.37
CA THR A 206 14.79 12.39 28.81
C THR A 206 15.27 13.80 28.46
N GLN A 207 14.37 14.66 27.99
CA GLN A 207 14.69 16.04 27.61
C GLN A 207 14.55 17.05 28.76
N GLY A 208 14.18 16.62 29.98
CA GLY A 208 13.96 17.51 31.12
C GLY A 208 12.77 18.47 30.95
N MET A 209 11.78 18.09 30.13
CA MET A 209 10.60 18.89 29.78
C MET A 209 9.31 18.44 30.48
N THR A 210 9.40 17.65 31.55
CA THR A 210 8.22 17.10 32.26
C THR A 210 7.28 18.18 32.80
N GLY A 211 7.80 19.36 33.15
CA GLY A 211 7.01 20.50 33.62
C GLY A 211 6.44 21.40 32.52
N TYR A 212 6.71 21.12 31.23
CA TYR A 212 6.21 21.92 30.12
C TYR A 212 4.79 21.48 29.72
N PRO A 213 3.76 22.34 29.87
CA PRO A 213 2.40 21.99 29.48
C PRO A 213 2.29 21.79 27.97
N ARG A 214 1.85 20.61 27.56
CA ARG A 214 1.56 20.28 26.16
C ARG A 214 0.42 19.28 26.11
N GLU A 215 -0.33 19.33 25.02
CA GLU A 215 -1.23 18.25 24.68
C GLU A 215 -0.42 16.99 24.31
N ASP A 216 -0.88 15.83 24.77
CA ASP A 216 -0.26 14.57 24.41
C ASP A 216 -0.66 14.21 22.96
N PRO A 217 0.31 13.99 22.05
CA PRO A 217 0.02 13.75 20.64
C PRO A 217 -0.59 12.37 20.35
N LEU A 218 -0.60 11.45 21.32
CA LEU A 218 -1.08 10.08 21.16
C LEU A 218 -2.28 9.79 22.06
N LEU A 219 -2.30 10.26 23.31
CA LEU A 219 -3.37 9.97 24.24
C LEU A 219 -4.72 10.47 23.72
N HIS A 220 -5.77 9.67 23.91
CA HIS A 220 -7.13 9.97 23.43
C HIS A 220 -7.24 10.14 21.91
N ARG A 221 -6.31 9.59 21.13
CA ARG A 221 -6.53 9.40 19.70
C ARG A 221 -7.45 8.21 19.48
N THR A 222 -8.51 8.40 18.70
CA THR A 222 -9.41 7.34 18.25
C THR A 222 -9.37 7.26 16.74
N PHE A 223 -9.12 6.07 16.20
CA PHE A 223 -9.13 5.83 14.76
C PHE A 223 -9.78 4.50 14.42
N GLY A 224 -10.47 4.41 13.29
CA GLY A 224 -11.24 3.23 12.95
C GLY A 224 -11.95 3.36 11.63
N ALA A 225 -12.94 2.50 11.40
CA ALA A 225 -13.80 2.60 10.24
C ALA A 225 -15.25 2.15 10.48
N ILE A 226 -16.15 2.64 9.63
CA ILE A 226 -17.51 2.15 9.46
C ILE A 226 -17.65 1.60 8.03
N LEU A 227 -18.00 0.32 7.93
CA LEU A 227 -18.34 -0.38 6.70
C LEU A 227 -19.85 -0.32 6.48
N THR A 228 -20.26 0.24 5.34
CA THR A 228 -21.67 0.34 4.93
C THR A 228 -21.88 -0.33 3.58
N ALA A 229 -23.14 -0.67 3.27
CA ALA A 229 -23.55 -1.21 1.98
C ALA A 229 -24.91 -0.63 1.56
N GLY A 230 -25.15 -0.56 0.26
CA GLY A 230 -26.49 -0.22 -0.25
C GLY A 230 -27.50 -1.31 0.14
N HIS A 231 -28.44 -0.99 1.03
CA HIS A 231 -29.39 -1.95 1.61
C HIS A 231 -28.69 -3.13 2.32
N GLY A 232 -27.62 -2.85 3.06
CA GLY A 232 -26.86 -3.85 3.80
C GLY A 232 -27.71 -4.55 4.88
N ASN A 233 -27.66 -5.88 4.89
CA ASN A 233 -28.16 -6.72 5.96
C ASN A 233 -26.98 -7.15 6.83
N GLN A 234 -26.95 -6.70 8.08
CA GLN A 234 -25.94 -7.13 9.03
C GLN A 234 -26.22 -8.58 9.45
N LEU A 235 -25.24 -9.47 9.29
CA LEU A 235 -25.34 -10.86 9.74
C LEU A 235 -24.90 -11.00 11.20
N ASP A 236 -23.86 -10.27 11.57
CA ASP A 236 -23.31 -10.13 12.92
C ASP A 236 -22.48 -8.83 13.01
N ASP A 237 -21.83 -8.59 14.15
CA ASP A 237 -21.06 -7.36 14.38
C ASP A 237 -19.82 -7.21 13.47
N THR A 238 -19.44 -8.23 12.67
CA THR A 238 -18.30 -8.17 11.75
C THR A 238 -18.64 -8.48 10.28
N HIS A 239 -19.86 -8.90 9.96
CA HIS A 239 -20.28 -9.25 8.59
C HIS A 239 -21.46 -8.41 8.10
N LEU A 240 -21.28 -7.77 6.94
CA LEU A 240 -22.31 -7.03 6.24
C LEU A 240 -22.58 -7.64 4.88
N GLN A 241 -23.82 -8.05 4.65
CA GLN A 241 -24.26 -8.72 3.43
C GLN A 241 -25.11 -7.79 2.55
N SER A 242 -24.94 -7.86 1.24
CA SER A 242 -25.82 -7.19 0.29
C SER A 242 -27.04 -8.04 -0.06
N ALA A 243 -28.09 -7.42 -0.60
CA ALA A 243 -29.20 -8.16 -1.18
C ALA A 243 -28.75 -8.96 -2.43
N SER A 244 -29.52 -10.00 -2.79
CA SER A 244 -29.29 -10.72 -4.04
C SER A 244 -29.50 -9.79 -5.24
N ALA A 245 -28.42 -9.49 -5.96
CA ALA A 245 -28.40 -8.50 -7.03
C ALA A 245 -27.25 -8.76 -8.00
N LYS A 246 -27.27 -8.07 -9.13
CA LYS A 246 -26.15 -8.06 -10.09
C LYS A 246 -25.11 -7.00 -9.78
N GLU A 247 -25.46 -6.03 -8.95
CA GLU A 247 -24.59 -4.91 -8.58
C GLU A 247 -24.50 -4.83 -7.05
N HIS A 248 -23.28 -4.70 -6.55
CA HIS A 248 -23.01 -4.57 -5.11
C HIS A 248 -22.08 -3.40 -4.87
N ARG A 249 -22.28 -2.70 -3.75
CA ARG A 249 -21.42 -1.61 -3.32
C ARG A 249 -21.20 -1.65 -1.82
N PHE A 250 -19.93 -1.54 -1.42
CA PHE A 250 -19.51 -1.32 -0.04
C PHE A 250 -18.67 -0.04 0.04
N ASP A 251 -18.99 0.80 1.02
CA ASP A 251 -18.27 2.04 1.31
C ASP A 251 -17.68 1.92 2.74
N ILE A 252 -16.36 2.00 2.87
CA ILE A 252 -15.63 1.90 4.14
C ILE A 252 -15.10 3.28 4.51
N HIS A 253 -15.74 3.92 5.47
CA HIS A 253 -15.42 5.27 5.94
C HIS A 253 -14.35 5.19 7.02
N VAL A 254 -13.18 5.77 6.78
CA VAL A 254 -12.03 5.67 7.69
C VAL A 254 -11.79 7.03 8.33
N LEU A 255 -11.74 7.10 9.66
CA LEU A 255 -11.59 8.37 10.37
C LEU A 255 -10.64 8.24 11.55
N THR A 256 -9.84 9.27 11.77
CA THR A 256 -9.09 9.52 13.00
C THR A 256 -9.58 10.82 13.63
N ARG A 257 -9.73 10.83 14.95
CA ARG A 257 -9.99 12.04 15.75
C ARG A 257 -9.02 12.06 16.93
N HIS A 258 -8.46 13.23 17.20
CA HIS A 258 -7.53 13.44 18.30
C HIS A 258 -7.62 14.90 18.79
N PRO A 259 -7.77 15.13 20.10
CA PRO A 259 -8.25 14.17 21.09
C PRO A 259 -9.74 13.86 20.86
N ALA A 260 -10.17 12.64 21.13
CA ALA A 260 -11.57 12.24 21.08
C ALA A 260 -11.83 10.99 21.91
N THR A 261 -12.95 10.98 22.61
CA THR A 261 -13.56 9.77 23.15
C THR A 261 -14.11 8.88 22.02
N PRO A 262 -14.32 7.57 22.26
CA PRO A 262 -14.98 6.70 21.29
C PRO A 262 -16.36 7.19 20.84
N ALA A 263 -17.15 7.81 21.74
CA ALA A 263 -18.46 8.34 21.42
C ALA A 263 -18.38 9.56 20.47
N GLU A 264 -17.43 10.47 20.70
CA GLU A 264 -17.20 11.62 19.81
C GLU A 264 -16.69 11.17 18.44
N TRP A 265 -15.85 10.13 18.40
CA TRP A 265 -15.41 9.53 17.14
C TRP A 265 -16.57 8.89 16.37
N LEU A 266 -17.44 8.14 17.06
CA LEU A 266 -18.61 7.50 16.44
C LEU A 266 -19.57 8.53 15.84
N ALA A 267 -19.87 9.60 16.60
CA ALA A 267 -20.68 10.71 16.10
C ALA A 267 -20.05 11.39 14.87
N ALA A 268 -18.73 11.59 14.88
CA ALA A 268 -18.02 12.20 13.76
C ALA A 268 -18.01 11.34 12.50
N VAL A 269 -17.89 10.01 12.62
CA VAL A 269 -17.96 9.12 11.45
C VAL A 269 -19.40 8.99 10.93
N ASP A 270 -20.42 9.06 11.80
CA ASP A 270 -21.82 9.14 11.38
C ASP A 270 -22.10 10.41 10.56
N GLU A 271 -21.58 11.57 11.01
CA GLU A 271 -21.65 12.81 10.25
C GLU A 271 -20.95 12.71 8.90
N LEU A 272 -19.77 12.08 8.85
CA LEU A 272 -19.04 11.82 7.62
C LEU A 272 -19.87 10.95 6.67
N VAL A 273 -20.41 9.83 7.14
CA VAL A 273 -21.28 8.93 6.35
C VAL A 273 -22.48 9.69 5.79
N ALA A 274 -23.18 10.45 6.63
CA ALA A 274 -24.34 11.24 6.24
C ALA A 274 -24.00 12.34 5.23
N SER A 275 -22.86 13.03 5.40
CA SER A 275 -22.40 14.05 4.45
C SER A 275 -22.05 13.45 3.08
N PHE A 276 -21.44 12.28 3.10
CA PHE A 276 -20.95 11.60 1.91
C PHE A 276 -22.10 11.04 1.07
N ALA A 277 -23.15 10.58 1.73
CA ALA A 277 -24.38 10.11 1.08
C ALA A 277 -25.14 11.21 0.32
N LYS A 278 -24.87 12.51 0.58
CA LYS A 278 -25.51 13.63 -0.12
C LYS A 278 -25.13 13.71 -1.60
N THR A 279 -23.94 13.21 -1.97
CA THR A 279 -23.47 13.20 -3.36
C THR A 279 -23.72 11.81 -3.97
N PRO A 280 -24.49 11.73 -5.08
CA PRO A 280 -24.72 10.47 -5.77
C PRO A 280 -23.43 9.76 -6.18
N PHE A 281 -23.44 8.43 -6.09
CA PHE A 281 -22.27 7.61 -6.39
C PHE A 281 -21.65 7.86 -7.78
N PRO A 282 -22.41 8.00 -8.89
CA PRO A 282 -21.81 8.28 -10.20
C PRO A 282 -20.98 9.57 -10.21
N GLN A 283 -21.45 10.62 -9.54
CA GLN A 283 -20.74 11.89 -9.44
C GLN A 283 -19.47 11.76 -8.59
N ARG A 284 -19.52 10.99 -7.48
CA ARG A 284 -18.34 10.70 -6.67
C ARG A 284 -17.27 9.95 -7.47
N ARG A 285 -17.67 8.92 -8.22
CA ARG A 285 -16.75 8.14 -9.06
C ARG A 285 -16.12 9.00 -10.16
N GLU A 286 -16.92 9.82 -10.84
CA GLU A 286 -16.42 10.74 -11.86
C GLU A 286 -15.38 11.72 -11.27
N ALA A 287 -15.67 12.32 -10.12
CA ALA A 287 -14.76 13.25 -9.44
C ALA A 287 -13.44 12.58 -9.02
N HIS A 288 -13.49 11.32 -8.55
CA HIS A 288 -12.28 10.55 -8.22
C HIS A 288 -11.42 10.28 -9.47
N VAL A 289 -12.04 9.79 -10.55
CA VAL A 289 -11.32 9.49 -11.80
C VAL A 289 -10.73 10.76 -12.41
N GLN A 290 -11.49 11.86 -12.39
CA GLN A 290 -11.01 13.16 -12.86
C GLN A 290 -9.77 13.61 -12.07
N TRP A 291 -9.78 13.49 -10.74
CA TRP A 291 -8.64 13.87 -9.91
C TRP A 291 -7.36 13.11 -10.32
N TRP A 292 -7.45 11.80 -10.56
CA TRP A 292 -6.29 10.99 -10.96
C TRP A 292 -5.77 11.33 -12.36
N ARG A 293 -6.67 11.55 -13.31
CA ARG A 293 -6.30 12.04 -14.65
C ARG A 293 -5.54 13.36 -14.56
N GLU A 294 -6.06 14.30 -13.78
CA GLU A 294 -5.40 15.59 -13.56
C GLU A 294 -4.09 15.46 -12.80
N PHE A 295 -3.99 14.53 -11.84
CA PHE A 295 -2.77 14.29 -11.07
C PHE A 295 -1.59 13.92 -11.95
N TRP A 296 -1.78 13.01 -12.90
CA TRP A 296 -0.72 12.57 -13.82
C TRP A 296 -0.26 13.63 -14.80
N GLU A 297 -1.05 14.69 -15.01
CA GLU A 297 -0.70 15.82 -15.85
C GLU A 297 0.05 16.94 -15.10
N ARG A 298 0.17 16.85 -13.76
CA ARG A 298 0.89 17.87 -12.96
C ARG A 298 2.39 17.82 -13.17
N SER A 299 2.98 16.63 -13.15
CA SER A 299 4.41 16.37 -13.35
C SER A 299 4.63 14.87 -13.51
N TRP A 300 5.47 14.47 -14.49
CA TRP A 300 5.73 13.06 -14.76
C TRP A 300 7.16 12.83 -15.27
N ILE A 301 7.70 11.65 -14.96
CA ILE A 301 8.88 11.07 -15.65
C ILE A 301 8.39 9.74 -16.20
N ARG A 302 8.37 9.60 -17.53
CA ARG A 302 7.95 8.37 -18.21
C ARG A 302 9.19 7.69 -18.77
N ALA A 303 9.60 6.59 -18.15
CA ALA A 303 10.71 5.77 -18.61
C ALA A 303 10.22 4.79 -19.68
N SER A 304 10.82 4.79 -20.86
CA SER A 304 10.58 3.79 -21.90
C SER A 304 11.89 3.06 -22.20
N SER A 305 11.81 1.77 -22.56
CA SER A 305 12.99 1.08 -23.10
C SER A 305 13.37 1.71 -24.44
N ASN A 306 14.66 1.98 -24.64
CA ASN A 306 15.17 2.50 -25.91
C ASN A 306 15.26 1.35 -26.93
N ALA A 307 14.14 0.93 -27.51
CA ALA A 307 14.12 -0.13 -28.52
C ALA A 307 14.75 0.29 -29.89
N ALA A 308 15.11 1.58 -30.07
CA ALA A 308 15.62 2.11 -31.33
C ALA A 308 16.84 3.05 -31.20
N ALA A 309 17.48 3.15 -30.04
CA ALA A 309 18.72 3.91 -29.90
C ALA A 309 19.92 2.96 -30.02
N THR A 310 20.70 3.07 -31.09
CA THR A 310 22.12 2.73 -31.02
C THR A 310 22.72 3.55 -29.89
N SER A 311 23.14 2.89 -28.82
CA SER A 311 23.77 3.56 -27.68
C SER A 311 24.92 4.43 -28.19
N PRO A 312 24.99 5.72 -27.82
CA PRO A 312 26.23 6.46 -27.99
C PRO A 312 27.35 5.68 -27.25
N PRO A 313 28.60 5.71 -27.76
CA PRO A 313 29.69 4.98 -27.14
C PRO A 313 29.77 5.37 -25.66
N SER A 314 29.74 4.34 -24.80
CA SER A 314 29.86 4.49 -23.36
C SER A 314 31.04 5.41 -23.03
N SER A 315 30.80 6.45 -22.23
CA SER A 315 31.87 7.26 -21.64
C SER A 315 32.66 6.49 -20.57
N PHE A 316 32.23 5.28 -20.24
CA PHE A 316 32.95 4.34 -19.39
C PHE A 316 33.77 3.39 -20.27
N PRO A 317 35.07 3.20 -19.97
CA PRO A 317 35.91 2.26 -20.71
C PRO A 317 35.34 0.84 -20.60
N GLU A 318 35.42 0.09 -21.71
CA GLU A 318 35.10 -1.34 -21.70
C GLU A 318 35.94 -2.05 -20.65
N ASN A 319 35.25 -2.68 -19.70
CA ASN A 319 35.89 -3.49 -18.68
C ASN A 319 35.97 -4.94 -19.18
N ASN A 320 37.17 -5.34 -19.62
CA ASN A 320 37.45 -6.70 -20.08
C ASN A 320 37.76 -7.68 -18.93
N HIS A 321 37.53 -7.31 -17.67
CA HIS A 321 37.68 -8.22 -16.54
C HIS A 321 36.56 -9.27 -16.57
N LEU A 322 36.97 -10.54 -16.55
CA LEU A 322 36.06 -11.68 -16.40
C LEU A 322 35.23 -11.50 -15.13
N LEU A 323 33.90 -11.53 -15.26
CA LEU A 323 33.00 -11.66 -14.12
C LEU A 323 33.32 -12.98 -13.39
N ARG A 324 33.81 -12.88 -12.16
CA ARG A 324 34.07 -14.03 -11.28
C ARG A 324 33.06 -14.04 -10.16
N ILE A 325 32.38 -15.16 -9.97
CA ILE A 325 31.35 -15.34 -8.95
C ILE A 325 31.90 -16.29 -7.88
N GLY A 326 31.86 -15.87 -6.61
CA GLY A 326 32.29 -16.68 -5.46
C GLY A 326 33.80 -16.81 -5.25
N VAL A 327 34.61 -15.93 -5.86
CA VAL A 327 36.07 -15.92 -5.72
C VAL A 327 36.62 -14.53 -6.01
N ASP A 328 37.72 -14.14 -5.34
CA ASP A 328 38.38 -12.86 -5.60
C ASP A 328 39.16 -12.83 -6.93
N GLN A 329 39.67 -11.64 -7.28
CA GLN A 329 40.41 -11.38 -8.51
C GLN A 329 41.68 -12.23 -8.69
N SER A 330 42.27 -12.70 -7.59
CA SER A 330 43.47 -13.55 -7.58
C SER A 330 43.16 -15.05 -7.56
N GLY A 331 41.88 -15.43 -7.47
CA GLY A 331 41.46 -16.83 -7.33
C GLY A 331 41.43 -17.33 -5.87
N GLY A 332 41.67 -16.43 -4.90
CA GLY A 332 41.62 -16.66 -3.45
C GLY A 332 40.27 -16.30 -2.85
N ASN A 333 40.15 -16.42 -1.51
CA ASN A 333 38.92 -16.14 -0.74
C ASN A 333 37.67 -16.77 -1.39
N ARG A 334 37.79 -18.06 -1.71
CA ARG A 334 36.70 -18.81 -2.33
C ARG A 334 35.56 -18.95 -1.34
N PHE A 335 34.37 -18.54 -1.75
CA PHE A 335 33.17 -18.74 -0.97
C PHE A 335 32.93 -20.24 -0.75
N ALA A 336 32.90 -20.66 0.52
CA ALA A 336 32.60 -22.03 0.90
C ALA A 336 31.08 -22.15 1.10
N GLY A 337 30.35 -22.48 0.04
CA GLY A 337 28.89 -22.59 0.08
C GLY A 337 28.27 -22.77 -1.30
N GLY A 338 26.94 -22.72 -1.38
CA GLY A 338 26.20 -22.78 -2.64
C GLY A 338 25.69 -21.41 -3.05
N MET A 339 25.88 -21.04 -4.31
CA MET A 339 25.22 -19.90 -4.95
C MET A 339 24.25 -20.45 -6.00
N ARG A 340 23.00 -19.98 -6.03
CA ARG A 340 21.96 -20.42 -6.98
C ARG A 340 21.21 -19.22 -7.55
N ASN A 341 20.56 -19.43 -8.70
CA ASN A 341 19.77 -18.44 -9.43
C ASN A 341 20.53 -17.16 -9.81
N VAL A 342 21.83 -17.26 -10.11
CA VAL A 342 22.61 -16.11 -10.58
C VAL A 342 22.21 -15.80 -12.03
N GLN A 343 21.49 -14.71 -12.23
CA GLN A 343 21.13 -14.21 -13.55
C GLN A 343 22.08 -13.06 -13.94
N VAL A 344 22.81 -13.25 -15.03
CA VAL A 344 23.62 -12.21 -15.65
C VAL A 344 22.98 -11.93 -17.01
N PRO A 345 22.51 -10.70 -17.29
CA PRO A 345 21.98 -10.39 -18.60
C PRO A 345 23.07 -10.55 -19.68
N ASP A 346 22.69 -11.00 -20.87
CA ASP A 346 23.60 -11.34 -21.98
C ASP A 346 24.44 -10.14 -22.50
N THR A 347 24.17 -8.92 -22.01
CA THR A 347 24.95 -7.72 -22.30
C THR A 347 25.17 -6.89 -21.05
N LEU A 348 26.43 -6.77 -20.62
CA LEU A 348 26.86 -5.89 -19.52
C LEU A 348 27.16 -4.48 -20.05
N ALA A 349 26.12 -3.77 -20.52
CA ALA A 349 26.22 -2.35 -20.85
C ALA A 349 25.28 -1.54 -19.93
N GLY A 350 25.86 -0.69 -19.08
CA GLY A 350 25.14 0.13 -18.10
C GLY A 350 25.09 -0.45 -16.69
N SER A 351 24.43 0.27 -15.77
CA SER A 351 24.18 -0.18 -14.38
C SER A 351 23.26 -1.39 -14.37
N PHE A 352 23.70 -2.50 -13.77
CA PHE A 352 22.93 -3.74 -13.63
C PHE A 352 22.67 -4.05 -12.15
N THR A 353 21.61 -4.81 -11.90
CA THR A 353 21.28 -5.34 -10.57
C THR A 353 21.58 -6.83 -10.57
N LEU A 354 22.29 -7.31 -9.54
CA LEU A 354 22.60 -8.72 -9.35
C LEU A 354 21.73 -9.24 -8.21
N GLU A 355 20.84 -10.18 -8.50
CA GLU A 355 20.11 -10.93 -7.48
C GLU A 355 20.73 -12.32 -7.34
N ALA A 356 21.04 -12.71 -6.11
CA ALA A 356 21.56 -14.02 -5.80
C ALA A 356 21.02 -14.48 -4.44
N GLU A 357 20.62 -15.75 -4.35
CA GLU A 357 20.32 -16.39 -3.08
C GLU A 357 21.64 -16.93 -2.49
N VAL A 358 22.05 -16.38 -1.35
CA VAL A 358 23.34 -16.71 -0.70
C VAL A 358 23.09 -17.52 0.57
N LYS A 359 23.69 -18.72 0.65
CA LYS A 359 23.60 -19.58 1.84
C LYS A 359 25.00 -19.86 2.43
N PRO A 360 25.47 -19.05 3.39
CA PRO A 360 26.79 -19.22 4.00
C PRO A 360 26.84 -20.46 4.90
N VAL A 361 28.05 -21.00 5.11
CA VAL A 361 28.30 -22.07 6.09
C VAL A 361 28.33 -21.47 7.51
N ALA A 362 27.86 -22.22 8.50
CA ALA A 362 27.75 -21.75 9.87
C ALA A 362 29.13 -21.32 10.44
N GLY A 363 29.23 -20.06 10.90
CA GLY A 363 30.42 -19.50 11.54
C GLY A 363 31.27 -18.57 10.66
N GLU A 364 30.88 -18.30 9.42
CA GLU A 364 31.62 -17.40 8.53
C GLU A 364 31.29 -15.92 8.80
N THR A 365 32.30 -15.04 8.78
CA THR A 365 32.18 -13.58 9.04
C THR A 365 32.61 -12.70 7.86
N GLY A 366 32.60 -13.25 6.64
CA GLY A 366 32.99 -12.53 5.42
C GLY A 366 31.99 -11.44 5.01
N ARG A 367 32.50 -10.34 4.44
CA ARG A 367 31.68 -9.29 3.80
C ARG A 367 31.28 -9.73 2.39
N ILE A 368 30.01 -9.54 2.04
CA ILE A 368 29.44 -9.96 0.75
C ILE A 368 29.76 -8.95 -0.37
N PHE A 369 29.87 -7.66 -0.04
CA PHE A 369 30.32 -6.61 -0.98
C PHE A 369 31.11 -5.54 -0.21
N ASP A 370 32.31 -5.17 -0.67
CA ASP A 370 32.92 -3.88 -0.32
C ASP A 370 32.69 -2.92 -1.50
N ARG A 371 32.16 -1.74 -1.17
CA ARG A 371 32.02 -0.49 -1.95
C ARG A 371 32.28 -0.60 -3.48
N ILE A 372 31.24 -0.43 -4.30
CA ILE A 372 31.38 -0.18 -5.74
C ILE A 372 31.51 1.33 -5.95
N ALA A 373 32.73 1.83 -6.17
CA ALA A 373 32.99 3.19 -6.63
C ALA A 373 33.72 3.15 -7.98
N PRO A 374 33.23 3.85 -9.02
CA PRO A 374 33.99 3.97 -10.26
C PRO A 374 35.07 5.03 -10.08
N GLY A 375 36.34 4.61 -10.09
CA GLY A 375 37.48 5.51 -10.37
C GLY A 375 38.18 6.20 -9.19
N GLY A 376 38.41 5.51 -8.08
CA GLY A 376 39.37 5.97 -7.07
C GLY A 376 39.97 4.76 -6.34
N SER A 377 41.30 4.72 -6.23
CA SER A 377 42.02 3.68 -5.47
C SER A 377 41.72 3.79 -3.98
N ASP A 378 41.45 2.61 -3.39
CA ASP A 378 41.27 2.21 -2.00
C ASP A 378 40.34 3.04 -1.08
#